data_AF-A0A498GB45-F1
#
_entry.id   AF-A0A498GB45-F1
#
_cell.length_a   1.000
_cell.length_b   1.000
_cell.length_c   1.000
_cell.angle_alpha   90.00
_cell.angle_beta   90.00
_cell.angle_gamma   90.00
#
_symmetry.space_group_name_H-M   'P 1'
#
loop_
_entity.id
_entity.type
_entity.pdbx_description
1 polymer ?
#
loop_
_entity_poly.entity_id
_entity_poly.type
_entity_poly.pdbx_seq_one_letter_code
_entity_poly.pdbx_strand_id
1 'polypeptide(L)'
;MDRRVTRRDFLAALTAPAAAGAVSGITRARSESDAGGFTPIEHGYGFRNWGAEDQYFDSPPAPTQAEIRERIRTKWVQQARAVLGLDVGALSRAMVSAIATQLRAAVVQRAGTNGHCYGMALTAQRYFERPETIPVNRRRASEIEVPTVPVDEPIAPVYDEIVQRQADQYLRFRAFLARQAILYRDWIDTEAILRDVGNVIERFGTATLILFNNTLLSHQVLAYGFEDRGDSVVVPIYDPNLPASAYRRRSPRLEFERDGESVSMRQYGQYTGMLFSRYDRIEDAADRTAPTPMDHVTVDQRRVRESLFPFTLVVATSEDVDLTVVGPGGSQIGRVRGVYTDRSRGEYGRVRSQHGAEPGTYRISVFGTADTEYELTAMVTDADGASVDAARTETIRTGDEHEYDLEITQEGAGSLRRVRTDRDLPALVGTGVAGVAAGAVGYRTVKRLRERDRHES
;
A
#
# COMPACT_ATOMS: atom_id res chain seq x y z
N MET A 1 -54.06 -9.34 -41.41
CA MET A 1 -54.20 -10.31 -40.31
C MET A 1 -52.81 -10.67 -39.83
N ASP A 2 -52.33 -9.89 -38.85
CA ASP A 2 -51.05 -10.09 -38.17
C ASP A 2 -51.12 -11.30 -37.23
N ARG A 3 -50.17 -12.23 -37.37
CA ARG A 3 -49.88 -13.22 -36.33
C ARG A 3 -48.62 -12.77 -35.59
N ARG A 4 -48.82 -12.19 -34.41
CA ARG A 4 -47.77 -11.87 -33.44
C ARG A 4 -47.18 -13.15 -32.88
N VAL A 5 -45.88 -13.34 -33.07
CA VAL A 5 -45.06 -14.30 -32.32
C VAL A 5 -44.96 -13.78 -30.88
N THR A 6 -45.24 -14.63 -29.89
CA THR A 6 -45.19 -14.22 -28.49
C THR A 6 -43.90 -14.67 -27.82
N ARG A 7 -43.45 -13.87 -26.83
CA ARG A 7 -42.16 -13.96 -26.12
C ARG A 7 -41.89 -15.30 -25.39
N ARG A 8 -42.83 -16.24 -25.39
CA ARG A 8 -42.67 -17.59 -24.81
C ARG A 8 -42.07 -18.61 -25.79
N ASP A 9 -42.18 -18.39 -27.10
CA ASP A 9 -41.62 -19.31 -28.10
C ASP A 9 -40.10 -19.15 -28.28
N PHE A 10 -39.54 -18.02 -27.83
CA PHE A 10 -38.10 -17.74 -27.92
C PHE A 10 -37.28 -18.36 -26.77
N LEU A 11 -37.92 -18.70 -25.64
CA LEU A 11 -37.22 -19.21 -24.45
C LEU A 11 -37.24 -20.75 -24.32
N ALA A 12 -37.91 -21.45 -25.24
CA ALA A 12 -37.92 -22.91 -25.28
C ALA A 12 -36.81 -23.51 -26.19
N ALA A 13 -36.05 -22.68 -26.91
CA ALA A 13 -35.03 -23.15 -27.87
C ALA A 13 -33.59 -23.19 -27.32
N LEU A 14 -33.37 -22.86 -26.04
CA LEU A 14 -32.01 -22.77 -25.45
C LEU A 14 -31.74 -23.77 -24.31
N THR A 15 -32.50 -24.86 -24.23
CA THR A 15 -32.19 -25.93 -23.27
C THR A 15 -32.17 -27.29 -23.95
N ALA A 16 -30.98 -27.70 -24.39
CA ALA A 16 -30.63 -29.11 -24.56
C ALA A 16 -29.15 -29.32 -24.16
N PRO A 17 -28.84 -30.35 -23.36
CA PRO A 17 -27.52 -30.59 -22.78
C PRO A 17 -26.64 -31.44 -23.70
N ALA A 18 -25.33 -31.20 -23.71
CA ALA A 18 -24.35 -32.13 -24.25
C ALA A 18 -23.10 -32.15 -23.36
N ALA A 19 -22.80 -33.35 -22.88
CA ALA A 19 -21.69 -33.70 -22.02
C ALA A 19 -20.36 -33.77 -22.77
N ALA A 20 -19.27 -33.67 -21.99
CA ALA A 20 -17.95 -34.26 -22.20
C ALA A 20 -17.37 -34.25 -23.63
N GLY A 21 -16.45 -33.30 -23.88
CA GLY A 21 -15.54 -33.31 -25.02
C GLY A 21 -14.33 -32.43 -24.75
N ALA A 22 -13.14 -33.00 -24.94
CA ALA A 22 -11.82 -32.44 -24.65
C ALA A 22 -11.63 -30.96 -25.05
N VAL A 23 -11.03 -30.17 -24.15
CA VAL A 23 -10.50 -28.83 -24.48
C VAL A 23 -9.20 -29.02 -25.25
N SER A 24 -9.34 -29.23 -26.56
CA SER A 24 -8.24 -29.12 -27.51
C SER A 24 -7.85 -27.65 -27.67
N GLY A 25 -6.59 -27.37 -27.37
CA GLY A 25 -5.79 -26.36 -28.07
C GLY A 25 -6.22 -24.91 -27.90
N ILE A 26 -5.70 -24.26 -26.85
CA ILE A 26 -5.40 -22.82 -26.94
C ILE A 26 -4.25 -22.70 -27.95
N THR A 27 -4.61 -22.56 -29.22
CA THR A 27 -3.68 -22.13 -30.26
C THR A 27 -3.23 -20.72 -29.89
N ARG A 28 -2.02 -20.65 -29.32
CA ARG A 28 -1.28 -19.44 -29.04
C ARG A 28 -1.06 -18.72 -30.37
N ALA A 29 -1.95 -17.82 -30.72
CA ALA A 29 -1.77 -16.90 -31.83
C ALA A 29 -0.64 -15.95 -31.44
N ARG A 30 0.59 -16.38 -31.74
CA ARG A 30 1.80 -15.57 -31.63
C ARG A 30 1.66 -14.46 -32.66
N SER A 31 1.07 -13.35 -32.22
CA SER A 31 0.98 -12.11 -33.00
C SER A 31 2.40 -11.66 -33.34
N GLU A 32 2.64 -11.54 -34.64
CA GLU A 32 3.79 -10.87 -35.24
C GLU A 32 3.87 -9.43 -34.72
N SER A 33 4.75 -9.19 -33.76
CA SER A 33 5.51 -7.96 -33.70
C SER A 33 6.94 -8.31 -33.32
N ASP A 34 7.87 -7.86 -34.13
CA ASP A 34 9.32 -7.97 -33.93
C ASP A 34 9.80 -7.01 -32.81
N ALA A 35 8.97 -6.81 -31.77
CA ALA A 35 9.27 -5.99 -30.60
C ALA A 35 9.62 -6.93 -29.45
N GLY A 36 10.92 -7.05 -29.14
CA GLY A 36 11.40 -7.89 -28.05
C GLY A 36 10.67 -7.58 -26.73
N GLY A 37 10.22 -8.63 -26.03
CA GLY A 37 9.56 -8.47 -24.73
C GLY A 37 10.45 -7.76 -23.70
N PHE A 38 9.86 -7.35 -22.58
CA PHE A 38 10.62 -6.66 -21.53
C PHE A 38 11.75 -7.56 -21.01
N THR A 39 12.98 -7.14 -21.27
CA THR A 39 14.21 -7.72 -20.70
C THR A 39 14.77 -6.78 -19.62
N PRO A 40 14.93 -7.22 -18.35
CA PRO A 40 15.48 -6.36 -17.30
C PRO A 40 16.89 -5.83 -17.57
N ILE A 41 17.70 -6.54 -18.36
CA ILE A 41 19.05 -6.12 -18.75
C ILE A 41 19.03 -4.86 -19.62
N GLU A 42 17.98 -4.65 -20.41
CA GLU A 42 17.87 -3.50 -21.32
C GLU A 42 16.88 -2.45 -20.78
N HIS A 43 15.76 -2.90 -20.23
CA HIS A 43 14.62 -2.06 -19.84
C HIS A 43 14.52 -1.79 -18.34
N GLY A 44 15.28 -2.51 -17.50
CA GLY A 44 15.48 -2.15 -16.10
C GLY A 44 16.46 -1.00 -15.96
N TYR A 45 16.50 -0.34 -14.80
CA TYR A 45 17.44 0.76 -14.56
C TYR A 45 18.86 0.25 -14.29
N GLY A 46 19.87 1.03 -14.68
CA GLY A 46 21.28 0.75 -14.37
C GLY A 46 21.63 0.89 -12.88
N PHE A 47 20.76 1.53 -12.09
CA PHE A 47 20.88 1.69 -10.63
C PHE A 47 19.87 0.84 -9.86
N ARG A 48 20.19 0.56 -8.59
CA ARG A 48 19.24 -0.05 -7.64
C ARG A 48 18.33 1.00 -7.02
N ASN A 49 17.20 0.54 -6.52
CA ASN A 49 16.34 1.26 -5.61
C ASN A 49 17.13 1.90 -4.46
N TRP A 50 16.72 3.10 -4.08
CA TRP A 50 17.44 3.96 -3.15
C TRP A 50 16.50 4.54 -2.08
N GLY A 51 17.06 4.86 -0.92
CA GLY A 51 16.38 5.42 0.24
C GLY A 51 17.10 6.64 0.84
N ALA A 52 16.66 7.04 2.04
CA ALA A 52 17.13 8.25 2.73
C ALA A 52 18.64 8.33 3.00
N GLU A 53 19.33 7.19 2.99
CA GLU A 53 20.78 7.06 3.26
C GLU A 53 21.64 7.16 1.99
N ASP A 54 21.01 7.06 0.81
CA ASP A 54 21.73 7.11 -0.45
C ASP A 54 22.07 8.56 -0.83
N GLN A 55 23.28 8.78 -1.39
CA GLN A 55 23.81 10.12 -1.73
C GLN A 55 22.98 10.94 -2.73
N TYR A 56 22.08 10.29 -3.47
CA TYR A 56 21.21 10.92 -4.47
C TYR A 56 19.82 11.24 -3.93
N PHE A 57 19.58 10.98 -2.63
CA PHE A 57 18.29 11.20 -2.02
C PHE A 57 18.04 12.70 -1.80
N ASP A 58 16.94 13.19 -2.35
CA ASP A 58 16.37 14.50 -2.04
C ASP A 58 14.96 14.34 -1.45
N SER A 59 14.61 15.20 -0.50
CA SER A 59 13.28 15.16 0.10
C SER A 59 12.24 15.55 -0.95
N PRO A 60 11.32 14.65 -1.32
CA PRO A 60 10.37 14.92 -2.38
C PRO A 60 9.38 16.01 -1.94
N PRO A 61 8.78 16.73 -2.91
CA PRO A 61 7.76 17.72 -2.61
C PRO A 61 6.60 17.09 -1.83
N ALA A 62 6.28 17.71 -0.70
CA ALA A 62 5.20 17.27 0.18
C ALA A 62 3.89 17.95 -0.24
N PRO A 63 2.87 17.22 -0.74
CA PRO A 63 1.57 17.83 -1.00
C PRO A 63 0.97 18.35 0.30
N THR A 64 0.27 19.47 0.22
CA THR A 64 -0.51 20.02 1.32
C THR A 64 -1.71 19.13 1.61
N GLN A 65 -2.21 19.16 2.85
CA GLN A 65 -3.43 18.43 3.20
C GLN A 65 -4.64 18.96 2.41
N ALA A 66 -4.66 20.25 2.05
CA ALA A 66 -5.71 20.84 1.22
C ALA A 66 -5.74 20.22 -0.18
N GLU A 67 -4.59 20.07 -0.84
CA GLU A 67 -4.49 19.44 -2.16
C GLU A 67 -4.95 17.98 -2.14
N ILE A 68 -4.62 17.22 -1.09
CA ILE A 68 -5.08 15.84 -0.96
C ILE A 68 -6.59 15.77 -0.74
N ARG A 69 -7.16 16.62 0.13
CA ARG A 69 -8.62 16.68 0.34
C ARG A 69 -9.36 16.98 -0.96
N GLU A 70 -8.86 17.95 -1.74
CA GLU A 70 -9.43 18.30 -3.04
C GLU A 70 -9.34 17.13 -4.02
N ARG A 71 -8.20 16.43 -4.05
CA ARG A 71 -8.02 15.24 -4.88
C ARG A 71 -8.99 14.11 -4.50
N ILE A 72 -9.21 13.85 -3.21
CA ILE A 72 -10.22 12.89 -2.76
C ILE A 72 -11.60 13.31 -3.28
N ARG A 73 -11.99 14.56 -3.07
CA ARG A 73 -13.32 15.08 -3.44
C ARG A 73 -13.57 15.20 -4.94
N THR A 74 -12.54 15.24 -5.78
CA THR A 74 -12.73 15.42 -7.23
C THR A 74 -12.34 14.18 -8.03
N LYS A 75 -11.25 13.50 -7.67
CA LYS A 75 -10.70 12.39 -8.43
C LYS A 75 -11.16 11.03 -7.92
N TRP A 76 -11.47 10.89 -6.63
CA TRP A 76 -11.94 9.60 -6.10
C TRP A 76 -13.42 9.38 -6.33
N VAL A 77 -14.24 10.43 -6.46
CA VAL A 77 -15.72 10.32 -6.52
C VAL A 77 -16.23 9.26 -7.50
N GLN A 78 -15.81 9.35 -8.77
CA GLN A 78 -16.30 8.43 -9.80
C GLN A 78 -15.81 7.00 -9.55
N GLN A 79 -14.52 6.84 -9.20
CA GLN A 79 -13.93 5.52 -8.98
C GLN A 79 -14.46 4.85 -7.70
N ALA A 80 -14.62 5.60 -6.62
CA ALA A 80 -15.16 5.10 -5.36
C ALA A 80 -16.62 4.69 -5.48
N ARG A 81 -17.42 5.46 -6.24
CA ARG A 81 -18.81 5.07 -6.54
C ARG A 81 -18.85 3.82 -7.42
N ALA A 82 -18.01 3.74 -8.45
CA ALA A 82 -18.00 2.59 -9.36
C ALA A 82 -17.50 1.29 -8.69
N VAL A 83 -16.49 1.39 -7.83
CA VAL A 83 -15.84 0.20 -7.23
C VAL A 83 -16.49 -0.20 -5.90
N LEU A 84 -16.81 0.77 -5.04
CA LEU A 84 -17.31 0.52 -3.68
C LEU A 84 -18.74 1.00 -3.45
N GLY A 85 -19.40 1.59 -4.46
CA GLY A 85 -20.72 2.19 -4.25
C GLY A 85 -20.66 3.28 -3.18
N LEU A 86 -19.48 3.87 -2.97
CA LEU A 86 -19.22 4.86 -1.96
C LEU A 86 -19.46 6.24 -2.54
N ASP A 87 -20.36 7.00 -1.93
CA ASP A 87 -20.54 8.40 -2.27
C ASP A 87 -19.53 9.26 -1.51
N VAL A 88 -18.39 9.54 -2.15
CA VAL A 88 -17.34 10.39 -1.56
C VAL A 88 -17.85 11.79 -1.22
N GLY A 89 -18.88 12.29 -1.94
CA GLY A 89 -19.53 13.56 -1.63
C GLY A 89 -20.33 13.55 -0.33
N ALA A 90 -20.78 12.37 0.11
CA ALA A 90 -21.52 12.18 1.36
C ALA A 90 -20.61 11.92 2.56
N LEU A 91 -19.32 11.61 2.34
CA LEU A 91 -18.37 11.43 3.44
C LEU A 91 -18.25 12.71 4.28
N SER A 92 -18.19 12.53 5.60
CA SER A 92 -18.04 13.64 6.53
C SER A 92 -16.75 14.44 6.27
N ARG A 93 -16.76 15.73 6.60
CA ARG A 93 -15.54 16.58 6.49
C ARG A 93 -14.40 16.05 7.36
N ALA A 94 -14.73 15.49 8.53
CA ALA A 94 -13.79 14.88 9.44
C ALA A 94 -13.10 13.68 8.76
N MET A 95 -13.87 12.76 8.18
CA MET A 95 -13.33 11.59 7.50
C MET A 95 -12.40 11.94 6.33
N VAL A 96 -12.83 12.85 5.45
CA VAL A 96 -11.99 13.29 4.33
C VAL A 96 -10.70 13.94 4.84
N SER A 97 -10.77 14.70 5.93
CA SER A 97 -9.58 15.32 6.54
C SER A 97 -8.66 14.28 7.17
N ALA A 98 -9.21 13.26 7.82
CA ALA A 98 -8.46 12.18 8.45
C ALA A 98 -7.71 11.33 7.42
N ILE A 99 -8.39 10.92 6.33
CA ILE A 99 -7.78 10.23 5.20
C ILE A 99 -6.70 11.12 4.58
N ALA A 100 -6.98 12.41 4.37
CA ALA A 100 -6.00 13.32 3.79
C ALA A 100 -4.73 13.46 4.66
N THR A 101 -4.86 13.52 5.99
CA THR A 101 -3.72 13.50 6.92
C THR A 101 -2.90 12.23 6.76
N GLN A 102 -3.56 11.06 6.75
CA GLN A 102 -2.89 9.78 6.62
C GLN A 102 -2.20 9.61 5.26
N LEU A 103 -2.84 10.01 4.17
CA LEU A 103 -2.25 9.98 2.83
C LEU A 103 -1.08 10.95 2.72
N ARG A 104 -1.17 12.16 3.30
CA ARG A 104 -0.04 13.10 3.32
C ARG A 104 1.14 12.50 4.06
N ALA A 105 0.91 12.00 5.26
CA ALA A 105 1.94 11.35 6.06
C ALA A 105 2.53 10.14 5.33
N ALA A 106 1.72 9.38 4.58
CA ALA A 106 2.20 8.28 3.75
C ALA A 106 3.06 8.76 2.58
N VAL A 107 2.64 9.80 1.83
CA VAL A 107 3.41 10.35 0.69
C VAL A 107 4.75 10.91 1.17
N VAL A 108 4.73 11.79 2.17
CA VAL A 108 5.94 12.41 2.74
C VAL A 108 6.90 11.33 3.25
N GLN A 109 6.38 10.35 3.99
CA GLN A 109 7.23 9.29 4.52
C GLN A 109 7.77 8.35 3.44
N ARG A 110 6.92 7.90 2.52
CA ARG A 110 7.26 6.80 1.61
C ARG A 110 8.01 7.26 0.38
N ALA A 111 7.63 8.39 -0.19
CA ALA A 111 8.46 9.02 -1.20
C ALA A 111 9.75 9.54 -0.54
N GLY A 112 9.67 10.05 0.69
CA GLY A 112 10.79 10.73 1.34
C GLY A 112 11.72 9.88 2.19
N THR A 113 11.55 8.56 2.25
CA THR A 113 12.51 7.72 2.99
C THR A 113 12.66 6.32 2.41
N ASN A 114 11.58 5.76 1.87
CA ASN A 114 11.44 4.33 1.71
C ASN A 114 11.40 3.91 0.25
N GLY A 115 12.57 3.64 -0.34
CA GLY A 115 12.72 2.83 -1.54
C GLY A 115 11.68 3.09 -2.63
N HIS A 116 12.02 3.88 -3.64
CA HIS A 116 11.25 4.24 -4.82
C HIS A 116 10.78 3.10 -5.76
N CYS A 117 10.68 1.87 -5.27
CA CYS A 117 10.33 0.67 -6.03
C CYS A 117 9.01 0.76 -6.81
N TYR A 118 7.96 1.39 -6.28
CA TYR A 118 6.70 1.58 -7.02
C TYR A 118 6.91 2.53 -8.20
N GLY A 119 7.55 3.67 -7.96
CA GLY A 119 7.90 4.64 -8.99
C GLY A 119 8.78 4.01 -10.08
N MET A 120 9.86 3.33 -9.68
CA MET A 120 10.80 2.66 -10.59
C MET A 120 10.14 1.57 -11.44
N ALA A 121 9.26 0.74 -10.87
CA ALA A 121 8.57 -0.28 -11.64
C ALA A 121 7.63 0.35 -12.69
N LEU A 122 6.92 1.41 -12.33
CA LEU A 122 6.01 2.10 -13.24
C LEU A 122 6.70 2.93 -14.31
N THR A 123 7.85 3.55 -14.01
CA THR A 123 8.62 4.28 -15.01
C THR A 123 9.36 3.33 -15.95
N ALA A 124 9.93 2.23 -15.44
CA ALA A 124 10.53 1.19 -16.27
C ALA A 124 9.51 0.57 -17.24
N GLN A 125 8.29 0.26 -16.77
CA GLN A 125 7.19 -0.16 -17.65
C GLN A 125 6.90 0.89 -18.73
N ARG A 126 6.79 2.18 -18.36
CA ARG A 126 6.53 3.25 -19.32
C ARG A 126 7.61 3.35 -20.38
N TYR A 127 8.89 3.31 -20.00
CA TYR A 127 10.00 3.42 -20.93
C TYR A 127 10.12 2.21 -21.85
N PHE A 128 9.71 1.02 -21.40
CA PHE A 128 9.59 -0.15 -22.27
C PHE A 128 8.47 0.03 -23.31
N GLU A 129 7.28 0.43 -22.87
CA GLU A 129 6.12 0.58 -23.76
C GLU A 129 6.23 1.79 -24.69
N ARG A 130 6.94 2.82 -24.24
CA ARG A 130 7.11 4.10 -24.91
C ARG A 130 8.56 4.58 -24.79
N PRO A 131 9.51 3.96 -25.52
CA PRO A 131 10.93 4.31 -25.44
C PRO A 131 11.22 5.78 -25.75
N GLU A 132 10.36 6.45 -26.52
CA GLU A 132 10.46 7.88 -26.83
C GLU A 132 10.24 8.78 -25.60
N THR A 133 9.75 8.23 -24.48
CA THR A 133 9.51 8.97 -23.24
C THR A 133 10.70 8.96 -22.28
N ILE A 134 11.81 8.31 -22.63
CA ILE A 134 13.05 8.38 -21.85
C ILE A 134 13.58 9.83 -21.93
N PRO A 135 13.65 10.57 -20.80
CA PRO A 135 13.88 12.01 -20.81
C PRO A 135 15.35 12.41 -20.99
N VAL A 136 16.25 11.44 -20.98
CA VAL A 136 17.69 11.62 -21.22
C VAL A 136 18.04 11.10 -22.61
N ASN A 137 19.11 11.61 -23.22
CA ASN A 137 19.63 11.08 -24.50
C ASN A 137 20.25 9.69 -24.31
N ARG A 138 19.40 8.72 -23.97
CA ARG A 138 19.67 7.30 -23.75
C ARG A 138 18.67 6.51 -24.57
N ARG A 139 19.12 5.39 -25.09
CA ARG A 139 18.26 4.50 -25.89
C ARG A 139 17.46 3.55 -24.99
N ARG A 140 17.97 3.32 -23.78
CA ARG A 140 17.50 2.28 -22.86
C ARG A 140 17.54 2.78 -21.43
N ALA A 141 16.59 2.32 -20.62
CA ALA A 141 16.55 2.64 -19.20
C ALA A 141 17.80 2.12 -18.45
N SER A 142 18.38 1.00 -18.92
CA SER A 142 19.59 0.40 -18.34
C SER A 142 20.85 1.27 -18.48
N GLU A 143 20.85 2.22 -19.41
CA GLU A 143 21.95 3.19 -19.59
C GLU A 143 21.85 4.38 -18.61
N ILE A 144 20.81 4.41 -17.78
CA ILE A 144 20.64 5.37 -16.70
C ILE A 144 21.24 4.74 -15.44
N GLU A 145 22.45 5.15 -15.09
CA GLU A 145 23.23 4.58 -13.97
C GLU A 145 23.01 5.30 -12.65
N VAL A 146 22.38 6.48 -12.67
CA VAL A 146 22.08 7.30 -11.50
C VAL A 146 20.74 8.01 -11.74
N PRO A 147 19.82 8.08 -10.75
CA PRO A 147 18.50 8.67 -10.95
C PRO A 147 18.53 10.17 -11.24
N THR A 148 19.59 10.88 -10.83
CA THR A 148 19.72 12.34 -10.96
C THR A 148 20.33 12.83 -12.28
N VAL A 149 20.47 11.95 -13.28
CA VAL A 149 20.97 12.30 -14.63
C VAL A 149 19.81 12.77 -15.53
N PRO A 150 19.97 13.85 -16.34
CA PRO A 150 21.14 14.71 -16.48
C PRO A 150 21.22 15.74 -15.36
N VAL A 151 22.42 16.30 -15.18
CA VAL A 151 22.70 17.35 -14.19
C VAL A 151 22.26 18.75 -14.66
N ASP A 152 21.95 18.90 -15.95
CA ASP A 152 21.51 20.15 -16.58
C ASP A 152 19.99 20.16 -16.83
N GLU A 153 19.39 21.35 -16.98
CA GLU A 153 17.93 21.54 -17.05
C GLU A 153 17.21 20.74 -18.15
N PRO A 154 16.06 20.08 -17.84
CA PRO A 154 15.51 19.88 -16.50
C PRO A 154 16.45 18.99 -15.66
N ILE A 155 16.78 19.44 -14.45
CA ILE A 155 17.66 18.72 -13.54
C ILE A 155 16.95 17.43 -13.12
N ALA A 156 17.61 16.27 -13.24
CA ALA A 156 17.13 14.99 -12.70
C ALA A 156 15.68 14.55 -13.10
N PRO A 157 15.30 14.57 -14.39
CA PRO A 157 13.92 14.30 -14.83
C PRO A 157 13.48 12.85 -14.56
N VAL A 158 14.42 11.90 -14.47
CA VAL A 158 14.14 10.50 -14.11
C VAL A 158 13.81 10.39 -12.62
N TYR A 159 14.57 11.08 -11.77
CA TYR A 159 14.31 11.15 -10.33
C TYR A 159 12.91 11.69 -10.05
N ASP A 160 12.59 12.86 -10.61
CA ASP A 160 11.30 13.53 -10.40
C ASP A 160 10.13 12.68 -10.87
N GLU A 161 10.26 12.02 -12.04
CA GLU A 161 9.21 11.13 -12.53
C GLU A 161 9.02 9.93 -11.59
N ILE A 162 10.10 9.31 -11.13
CA ILE A 162 10.03 8.17 -10.19
C ILE A 162 9.38 8.60 -8.87
N VAL A 163 9.78 9.75 -8.30
CA VAL A 163 9.21 10.32 -7.07
C VAL A 163 7.73 10.61 -7.24
N GLN A 164 7.34 11.26 -8.34
CA GLN A 164 5.94 11.58 -8.60
C GLN A 164 5.10 10.30 -8.72
N ARG A 165 5.58 9.29 -9.46
CA ARG A 165 4.88 8.01 -9.59
C ARG A 165 4.86 7.22 -8.28
N GLN A 166 5.88 7.34 -7.44
CA GLN A 166 5.87 6.72 -6.10
C GLN A 166 4.67 7.22 -5.28
N ALA A 167 4.29 8.49 -5.37
CA ALA A 167 3.14 9.03 -4.65
C ALA A 167 1.78 8.49 -5.16
N ASP A 168 1.69 8.11 -6.45
CA ASP A 168 0.45 7.64 -7.07
C ASP A 168 -0.12 6.38 -6.41
N GLN A 169 0.71 5.55 -5.76
CA GLN A 169 0.25 4.37 -5.03
C GLN A 169 -0.72 4.70 -3.87
N TYR A 170 -0.69 5.95 -3.39
CA TYR A 170 -1.57 6.46 -2.33
C TYR A 170 -2.67 7.36 -2.88
N LEU A 171 -2.37 8.12 -3.94
CA LEU A 171 -3.25 9.17 -4.42
C LEU A 171 -4.25 8.70 -5.48
N ARG A 172 -4.00 7.57 -6.15
CA ARG A 172 -4.96 6.95 -7.08
C ARG A 172 -5.87 5.99 -6.31
N PHE A 173 -7.19 6.18 -6.39
CA PHE A 173 -8.15 5.43 -5.59
C PHE A 173 -8.03 3.90 -5.74
N ARG A 174 -7.95 3.39 -6.98
CA ARG A 174 -7.81 1.93 -7.21
C ARG A 174 -6.49 1.37 -6.65
N ALA A 175 -5.39 2.11 -6.77
CA ALA A 175 -4.09 1.70 -6.21
C ALA A 175 -4.08 1.73 -4.68
N PHE A 176 -4.68 2.79 -4.11
CA PHE A 176 -4.92 2.91 -2.67
C PHE A 176 -5.74 1.72 -2.16
N LEU A 177 -6.88 1.43 -2.80
CA LEU A 177 -7.78 0.36 -2.38
C LEU A 177 -7.13 -1.02 -2.47
N ALA A 178 -6.45 -1.31 -3.58
CA ALA A 178 -5.71 -2.56 -3.73
C ALA A 178 -4.68 -2.75 -2.61
N ARG A 179 -3.97 -1.67 -2.26
CA ARG A 179 -3.01 -1.71 -1.14
C ARG A 179 -3.68 -1.99 0.20
N GLN A 180 -4.91 -1.54 0.43
CA GLN A 180 -5.62 -1.82 1.68
C GLN A 180 -5.96 -3.31 1.83
N ALA A 181 -6.03 -4.07 0.74
CA ALA A 181 -6.22 -5.53 0.82
C ALA A 181 -5.09 -6.24 1.58
N ILE A 182 -3.89 -5.64 1.70
CA ILE A 182 -2.79 -6.17 2.52
C ILE A 182 -3.20 -6.32 4.00
N LEU A 183 -4.09 -5.44 4.49
CA LEU A 183 -4.61 -5.51 5.86
C LEU A 183 -5.52 -6.73 6.06
N TYR A 184 -6.09 -7.26 4.98
CA TYR A 184 -7.07 -8.36 4.99
C TYR A 184 -6.62 -9.46 4.04
N ARG A 185 -5.40 -9.97 4.26
CA ARG A 185 -4.74 -10.94 3.37
C ARG A 185 -5.61 -12.17 3.04
N ASP A 186 -6.44 -12.61 3.99
CA ASP A 186 -7.26 -13.81 3.85
C ASP A 186 -8.43 -13.59 2.86
N TRP A 187 -8.67 -12.34 2.45
CA TRP A 187 -9.63 -12.01 1.39
C TRP A 187 -9.02 -12.11 0.01
N ILE A 188 -7.69 -12.16 -0.14
CA ILE A 188 -7.03 -12.04 -1.43
C ILE A 188 -7.24 -13.30 -2.26
N ASP A 189 -7.85 -13.15 -3.43
CA ASP A 189 -7.98 -14.20 -4.44
C ASP A 189 -6.73 -14.23 -5.33
N THR A 190 -5.75 -15.06 -4.92
CA THR A 190 -4.47 -15.18 -5.62
C THR A 190 -4.63 -15.75 -7.03
N GLU A 191 -5.60 -16.66 -7.25
CA GLU A 191 -5.84 -17.26 -8.57
C GLU A 191 -6.43 -16.23 -9.53
N ALA A 192 -7.39 -15.42 -9.06
CA ALA A 192 -7.93 -14.31 -9.85
C ALA A 192 -6.84 -13.29 -10.23
N ILE A 193 -5.92 -13.00 -9.30
CA ILE A 193 -4.77 -12.13 -9.58
C ILE A 193 -3.87 -12.77 -10.65
N LEU A 194 -3.49 -14.05 -10.51
CA LEU A 194 -2.61 -14.72 -11.47
C LEU A 194 -3.20 -14.75 -12.88
N ARG A 195 -4.49 -15.02 -13.01
CA ARG A 195 -5.21 -14.97 -14.29
C ARG A 195 -5.10 -13.59 -14.94
N ASP A 196 -5.39 -12.52 -14.20
CA ASP A 196 -5.32 -11.16 -14.74
C ASP A 196 -3.87 -10.73 -15.03
N VAL A 197 -2.90 -11.18 -14.23
CA VAL A 197 -1.47 -10.95 -14.49
C VAL A 197 -1.04 -11.62 -15.79
N GLY A 198 -1.45 -12.88 -16.03
CA GLY A 198 -1.20 -13.58 -17.29
C GLY A 198 -1.73 -12.82 -18.49
N ASN A 199 -3.01 -12.39 -18.44
CA ASN A 199 -3.65 -11.61 -19.50
C ASN A 199 -2.93 -10.27 -19.77
N VAL A 200 -2.57 -9.55 -18.70
CA VAL A 200 -1.88 -8.25 -18.81
C VAL A 200 -0.47 -8.42 -19.39
N ILE A 201 0.28 -9.46 -19.00
CA ILE A 201 1.60 -9.74 -19.56
C ILE A 201 1.50 -10.16 -21.03
N GLU A 202 0.50 -10.97 -21.40
CA GLU A 202 0.27 -11.35 -22.80
C GLU A 202 -0.03 -10.13 -23.68
N ARG A 203 -0.82 -9.19 -23.17
CA ARG A 203 -1.21 -7.98 -23.90
C ARG A 203 -0.12 -6.91 -23.95
N PHE A 204 0.55 -6.65 -22.84
CA PHE A 204 1.43 -5.50 -22.66
C PHE A 204 2.90 -5.85 -22.42
N GLY A 205 3.23 -7.14 -22.34
CA GLY A 205 4.56 -7.63 -22.02
C GLY A 205 4.96 -7.50 -20.55
N THR A 206 4.23 -6.72 -19.74
CA THR A 206 4.57 -6.51 -18.32
C THR A 206 3.37 -6.26 -17.42
N ALA A 207 3.49 -6.62 -16.13
CA ALA A 207 2.48 -6.38 -15.09
C ALA A 207 3.13 -5.92 -13.77
N THR A 208 2.65 -4.81 -13.19
CA THR A 208 3.18 -4.30 -11.91
C THR A 208 2.51 -4.98 -10.72
N LEU A 209 3.34 -5.58 -9.85
CA LEU A 209 2.90 -6.33 -8.68
C LEU A 209 3.38 -5.67 -7.39
N ILE A 210 2.55 -5.75 -6.34
CA ILE A 210 2.92 -5.42 -4.98
C ILE A 210 3.15 -6.73 -4.23
N LEU A 211 4.37 -6.95 -3.75
CA LEU A 211 4.70 -8.05 -2.85
C LEU A 211 4.49 -7.61 -1.41
N PHE A 212 4.02 -8.50 -0.56
CA PHE A 212 3.83 -8.20 0.87
C PHE A 212 4.08 -9.41 1.78
N ASN A 213 4.11 -9.17 3.09
CA ASN A 213 4.19 -10.22 4.10
C ASN A 213 3.31 -9.92 5.33
N ASN A 214 3.33 -10.84 6.30
CA ASN A 214 2.52 -10.77 7.51
C ASN A 214 2.87 -9.59 8.45
N THR A 215 4.00 -8.93 8.23
CA THR A 215 4.43 -7.75 9.01
C THR A 215 4.02 -6.43 8.36
N LEU A 216 3.17 -6.47 7.33
CA LEU A 216 2.78 -5.34 6.49
C LEU A 216 3.97 -4.68 5.79
N LEU A 217 5.04 -5.44 5.58
CA LEU A 217 6.14 -5.00 4.73
C LEU A 217 5.71 -5.18 3.28
N SER A 218 5.91 -4.15 2.44
CA SER A 218 5.58 -4.20 1.02
C SER A 218 6.78 -3.87 0.14
N HIS A 219 6.83 -4.44 -1.06
CA HIS A 219 7.76 -4.10 -2.13
C HIS A 219 7.05 -4.13 -3.48
N GLN A 220 7.62 -3.48 -4.50
CA GLN A 220 7.03 -3.43 -5.82
C GLN A 220 7.99 -3.98 -6.86
N VAL A 221 7.46 -4.82 -7.73
CA VAL A 221 8.20 -5.49 -8.81
C VAL A 221 7.41 -5.41 -10.10
N LEU A 222 8.09 -5.62 -11.22
CA LEU A 222 7.47 -5.66 -12.56
C LEU A 222 7.62 -7.07 -13.12
N ALA A 223 6.53 -7.82 -13.20
CA ALA A 223 6.50 -9.10 -13.89
C ALA A 223 6.62 -8.88 -15.41
N TYR A 224 7.41 -9.71 -16.08
CA TYR A 224 7.66 -9.62 -17.53
C TYR A 224 7.49 -10.96 -18.26
N GLY A 225 7.04 -11.99 -17.56
CA GLY A 225 6.75 -13.30 -18.12
C GLY A 225 5.75 -14.05 -17.26
N PHE A 226 5.11 -15.07 -17.84
CA PHE A 226 4.14 -15.90 -17.15
C PHE A 226 4.21 -17.33 -17.70
N GLU A 227 4.56 -18.28 -16.84
CA GLU A 227 4.66 -19.70 -17.17
C GLU A 227 3.72 -20.50 -16.27
N ASP A 228 2.60 -20.96 -16.82
CA ASP A 228 1.72 -21.94 -16.17
C ASP A 228 2.21 -23.36 -16.48
N ARG A 229 2.51 -24.14 -15.44
CA ARG A 229 3.02 -25.52 -15.51
C ARG A 229 1.99 -26.55 -15.04
N GLY A 230 0.74 -26.14 -14.85
CA GLY A 230 -0.34 -26.98 -14.34
C GLY A 230 -0.37 -27.01 -12.81
N ASP A 231 0.63 -27.61 -12.16
CA ASP A 231 0.74 -27.68 -10.70
C ASP A 231 1.33 -26.41 -10.06
N SER A 232 1.94 -25.56 -10.87
CA SER A 232 2.67 -24.39 -10.44
C SER A 232 2.62 -23.28 -11.48
N VAL A 233 2.79 -22.04 -11.01
CA VAL A 233 2.95 -20.86 -11.87
C VAL A 233 4.27 -20.18 -11.55
N VAL A 234 5.05 -19.85 -12.58
CA VAL A 234 6.31 -19.13 -12.46
C VAL A 234 6.22 -17.80 -13.17
N VAL A 235 6.54 -16.72 -12.46
CA VAL A 235 6.45 -15.34 -12.94
C VAL A 235 7.81 -14.66 -12.82
N PRO A 236 8.60 -14.57 -13.91
CA PRO A 236 9.84 -13.78 -13.93
C PRO A 236 9.59 -12.30 -13.63
N ILE A 237 10.44 -11.70 -12.79
CA ILE A 237 10.26 -10.32 -12.31
C ILE A 237 11.51 -9.44 -12.43
N TYR A 238 11.31 -8.18 -12.79
CA TYR A 238 12.23 -7.09 -12.52
C TYR A 238 11.98 -6.56 -11.11
N ASP A 239 13.00 -6.68 -10.26
CA ASP A 239 13.07 -6.23 -8.88
C ASP A 239 13.92 -4.96 -8.87
N PRO A 240 13.33 -3.78 -8.61
CA PRO A 240 14.05 -2.52 -8.60
C PRO A 240 15.23 -2.47 -7.62
N ASN A 241 15.32 -3.36 -6.63
CA ASN A 241 16.48 -3.44 -5.73
C ASN A 241 17.74 -4.00 -6.43
N LEU A 242 17.62 -4.51 -7.65
CA LEU A 242 18.72 -5.02 -8.46
C LEU A 242 18.94 -4.13 -9.69
N PRO A 243 20.16 -3.63 -9.94
CA PRO A 243 20.45 -2.92 -11.18
C PRO A 243 20.39 -3.88 -12.37
N ALA A 244 20.12 -3.36 -13.56
CA ALA A 244 19.97 -4.11 -14.82
C ALA A 244 21.15 -5.07 -15.09
N SER A 245 22.38 -4.67 -14.75
CA SER A 245 23.58 -5.50 -14.91
C SER A 245 23.56 -6.79 -14.08
N ALA A 246 22.87 -6.81 -12.93
CA ALA A 246 22.73 -7.99 -12.09
C ALA A 246 21.95 -9.12 -12.78
N TYR A 247 21.07 -8.78 -13.73
CA TYR A 247 20.24 -9.74 -14.44
C TYR A 247 21.00 -10.62 -15.42
N ARG A 248 22.28 -10.33 -15.70
CA ARG A 248 23.16 -11.22 -16.46
C ARG A 248 23.50 -12.52 -15.70
N ARG A 249 23.40 -12.50 -14.37
CA ARG A 249 23.78 -13.62 -13.49
C ARG A 249 22.61 -14.15 -12.65
N ARG A 250 21.52 -13.38 -12.56
CA ARG A 250 20.37 -13.67 -11.71
C ARG A 250 19.10 -13.42 -12.48
N SER A 251 18.10 -14.27 -12.30
CA SER A 251 16.77 -14.07 -12.88
C SER A 251 15.72 -14.32 -11.79
N PRO A 252 15.46 -13.31 -10.94
CA PRO A 252 14.42 -13.38 -9.92
C PRO A 252 13.07 -13.77 -10.53
N ARG A 253 12.33 -14.60 -9.80
CA ARG A 253 11.01 -15.08 -10.19
C ARG A 253 10.16 -15.31 -8.96
N LEU A 254 8.87 -15.09 -9.09
CA LEU A 254 7.86 -15.55 -8.13
C LEU A 254 7.44 -16.96 -8.54
N GLU A 255 7.22 -17.83 -7.56
CA GLU A 255 6.75 -19.18 -7.76
C GLU A 255 5.46 -19.37 -6.95
N PHE A 256 4.45 -19.97 -7.57
CA PHE A 256 3.18 -20.27 -6.95
C PHE A 256 2.93 -21.77 -7.06
N GLU A 257 2.45 -22.36 -5.98
CA GLU A 257 2.07 -23.77 -5.90
C GLU A 257 0.56 -23.86 -5.80
N ARG A 258 -0.04 -24.77 -6.57
CA ARG A 258 -1.47 -25.09 -6.50
C ARG A 258 -1.65 -26.34 -5.64
N ASP A 259 -2.44 -26.23 -4.58
CA ASP A 259 -2.85 -27.36 -3.73
C ASP A 259 -4.38 -27.43 -3.68
N GLY A 260 -4.93 -28.36 -4.46
CA GLY A 260 -6.37 -28.46 -4.70
C GLY A 260 -6.93 -27.20 -5.34
N GLU A 261 -7.85 -26.54 -4.64
CA GLU A 261 -8.44 -25.25 -5.06
C GLU A 261 -7.66 -24.03 -4.56
N SER A 262 -6.61 -24.24 -3.74
CA SER A 262 -5.83 -23.16 -3.16
C SER A 262 -4.56 -22.89 -3.97
N VAL A 263 -4.18 -21.61 -4.06
CA VAL A 263 -2.92 -21.18 -4.67
C VAL A 263 -2.15 -20.32 -3.68
N SER A 264 -0.90 -20.67 -3.47
CA SER A 264 -0.02 -19.97 -2.53
C SER A 264 1.29 -19.57 -3.17
N MET A 265 1.81 -18.41 -2.79
CA MET A 265 3.10 -17.93 -3.26
C MET A 265 4.22 -18.53 -2.40
N ARG A 266 5.21 -19.16 -3.03
CA ARG A 266 6.46 -19.50 -2.35
C ARG A 266 7.16 -18.21 -1.92
N GLN A 267 7.81 -18.25 -0.77
CA GLN A 267 8.47 -17.07 -0.21
C GLN A 267 9.54 -16.52 -1.17
N TYR A 268 9.39 -15.26 -1.57
CA TYR A 268 10.41 -14.51 -2.30
C TYR A 268 11.08 -13.53 -1.35
N GLY A 269 12.31 -13.81 -0.94
CA GLY A 269 13.01 -13.04 0.09
C GLY A 269 12.26 -13.13 1.41
N GLN A 270 11.51 -12.09 1.77
CA GLN A 270 10.67 -12.02 2.97
C GLN A 270 9.17 -11.87 2.66
N TYR A 271 8.81 -11.89 1.38
CA TYR A 271 7.45 -11.68 0.90
C TYR A 271 6.75 -13.02 0.68
N THR A 272 5.49 -13.11 1.11
CA THR A 272 4.68 -14.33 1.13
C THR A 272 3.34 -14.17 0.42
N GLY A 273 3.04 -12.99 -0.11
CA GLY A 273 1.86 -12.76 -0.95
C GLY A 273 2.10 -11.67 -1.98
N MET A 274 1.17 -11.56 -2.92
CA MET A 274 1.18 -10.53 -3.96
C MET A 274 -0.20 -9.91 -4.20
N LEU A 275 -0.20 -8.71 -4.77
CA LEU A 275 -1.37 -7.99 -5.23
C LEU A 275 -1.07 -7.33 -6.58
N PHE A 276 -2.12 -7.12 -7.36
CA PHE A 276 -2.05 -6.32 -8.57
C PHE A 276 -2.46 -4.87 -8.26
N SER A 277 -1.87 -3.88 -8.96
CA SER A 277 -2.08 -2.47 -8.64
C SER A 277 -2.55 -1.58 -9.81
N ARG A 278 -2.64 -2.13 -11.02
CA ARG A 278 -2.89 -1.39 -12.27
C ARG A 278 -4.13 -1.85 -13.02
N TYR A 279 -5.28 -1.76 -12.37
CA TYR A 279 -6.58 -2.22 -12.89
C TYR A 279 -7.01 -1.57 -14.20
N ASP A 280 -6.49 -0.38 -14.51
CA ASP A 280 -6.63 0.22 -15.85
C ASP A 280 -6.13 -0.69 -16.97
N ARG A 281 -5.11 -1.53 -16.71
CA ARG A 281 -4.57 -2.48 -17.69
C ARG A 281 -5.42 -3.73 -17.86
N ILE A 282 -6.19 -4.13 -16.85
CA ILE A 282 -7.03 -5.32 -16.96
C ILE A 282 -8.17 -5.05 -17.94
N GLU A 283 -8.67 -3.80 -17.98
CA GLU A 283 -9.78 -3.40 -18.86
C GLU A 283 -9.40 -3.66 -20.32
N ASP A 284 -8.22 -3.19 -20.70
CA ASP A 284 -7.67 -3.34 -22.05
C ASP A 284 -7.16 -4.76 -22.37
N ALA A 285 -6.77 -5.54 -21.35
CA ALA A 285 -6.16 -6.86 -21.54
C ALA A 285 -7.17 -8.02 -21.54
N ALA A 286 -8.25 -7.91 -20.79
CA ALA A 286 -9.17 -9.01 -20.54
C ALA A 286 -10.57 -8.82 -21.18
N ASP A 287 -10.77 -7.75 -21.96
CA ASP A 287 -12.08 -7.34 -22.52
C ASP A 287 -13.19 -7.31 -21.45
N ARG A 288 -12.78 -7.01 -20.21
CA ARG A 288 -13.66 -6.91 -19.04
C ARG A 288 -14.05 -5.47 -18.88
N THR A 289 -15.35 -5.19 -18.79
CA THR A 289 -15.82 -3.83 -18.54
C THR A 289 -15.55 -3.44 -17.09
N ALA A 290 -14.77 -2.37 -16.89
CA ALA A 290 -14.49 -1.74 -15.60
C ALA A 290 -13.94 -2.66 -14.48
N PRO A 291 -12.84 -3.39 -14.69
CA PRO A 291 -12.21 -4.20 -13.65
C PRO A 291 -11.74 -3.35 -12.48
N THR A 292 -11.79 -3.95 -11.30
CA THR A 292 -11.60 -3.27 -10.02
C THR A 292 -10.83 -4.13 -9.02
N PRO A 293 -10.29 -3.54 -7.95
CA PRO A 293 -9.76 -4.30 -6.82
C PRO A 293 -10.72 -5.33 -6.22
N MET A 294 -12.04 -5.16 -6.41
CA MET A 294 -13.03 -6.12 -5.91
C MET A 294 -12.98 -7.46 -6.65
N ASP A 295 -12.39 -7.51 -7.84
CA ASP A 295 -12.23 -8.75 -8.61
C ASP A 295 -11.11 -9.66 -8.07
N HIS A 296 -10.30 -9.14 -7.15
CA HIS A 296 -9.15 -9.84 -6.54
C HIS A 296 -9.38 -10.12 -5.06
N VAL A 297 -10.61 -9.96 -4.58
CA VAL A 297 -10.99 -10.32 -3.22
C VAL A 297 -12.20 -11.25 -3.21
N THR A 298 -12.26 -12.13 -2.22
CA THR A 298 -13.31 -13.16 -2.07
C THR A 298 -14.54 -12.66 -1.33
N VAL A 299 -14.48 -11.46 -0.73
CA VAL A 299 -15.57 -10.84 0.02
C VAL A 299 -16.32 -9.81 -0.83
N ASP A 300 -17.58 -9.57 -0.47
CA ASP A 300 -18.39 -8.59 -1.18
C ASP A 300 -17.95 -7.13 -0.94
N GLN A 301 -18.41 -6.25 -1.84
CA GLN A 301 -18.14 -4.82 -1.82
C GLN A 301 -18.56 -4.13 -0.52
N ARG A 302 -19.67 -4.58 0.07
CA ARG A 302 -20.20 -4.01 1.31
C ARG A 302 -19.25 -4.32 2.47
N ARG A 303 -18.76 -5.56 2.56
CA ARG A 303 -17.80 -5.99 3.57
C ARG A 303 -16.49 -5.21 3.47
N VAL A 304 -15.97 -4.99 2.26
CA VAL A 304 -14.78 -4.16 2.05
C VAL A 304 -15.01 -2.73 2.52
N ARG A 305 -16.13 -2.12 2.12
CA ARG A 305 -16.49 -0.76 2.54
C ARG A 305 -16.63 -0.63 4.06
N GLU A 306 -17.39 -1.53 4.69
CA GLU A 306 -17.60 -1.55 6.15
C GLU A 306 -16.30 -1.80 6.92
N SER A 307 -15.28 -2.40 6.32
CA SER A 307 -14.00 -2.68 7.00
C SER A 307 -12.91 -1.63 6.70
N LEU A 308 -13.06 -0.82 5.66
CA LEU A 308 -12.05 0.19 5.29
C LEU A 308 -12.41 1.61 5.70
N PHE A 309 -13.70 1.91 5.82
CA PHE A 309 -14.17 3.27 6.01
C PHE A 309 -14.44 3.65 7.48
N PRO A 310 -14.56 2.72 8.45
CA PRO A 310 -14.26 3.05 9.83
C PRO A 310 -12.76 3.37 9.94
N PHE A 311 -12.42 4.52 10.49
CA PHE A 311 -11.07 5.05 10.49
C PHE A 311 -10.72 5.70 11.83
N THR A 312 -9.60 5.27 12.41
CA THR A 312 -9.01 5.89 13.60
C THR A 312 -7.74 6.61 13.19
N LEU A 313 -7.59 7.85 13.65
CA LEU A 313 -6.42 8.70 13.46
C LEU A 313 -6.02 9.34 14.79
N VAL A 314 -4.77 9.23 15.16
CA VAL A 314 -4.18 9.92 16.32
C VAL A 314 -2.96 10.68 15.85
N VAL A 315 -2.90 11.97 16.17
CA VAL A 315 -1.86 12.90 15.72
C VAL A 315 -1.31 13.70 16.89
N ALA A 316 0.00 13.88 16.95
CA ALA A 316 0.65 14.86 17.80
C ALA A 316 1.29 15.99 16.96
N THR A 317 1.16 17.25 17.38
CA THR A 317 1.61 18.41 16.60
C THR A 317 3.12 18.67 16.67
N SER A 318 3.77 18.39 17.80
CA SER A 318 5.20 18.68 18.01
C SER A 318 6.12 17.61 17.45
N GLU A 319 7.21 17.98 16.75
CA GLU A 319 8.27 17.05 16.30
C GLU A 319 9.09 16.45 17.44
N ASP A 320 9.00 17.06 18.63
CA ASP A 320 9.70 16.65 19.84
C ASP A 320 8.91 15.61 20.66
N VAL A 321 7.95 14.92 20.05
CA VAL A 321 7.24 13.79 20.67
C VAL A 321 7.17 12.55 19.78
N ASP A 322 7.21 11.38 20.41
CA ASP A 322 6.95 10.08 19.80
C ASP A 322 5.60 9.52 20.28
N LEU A 323 4.78 9.07 19.33
CA LEU A 323 3.43 8.55 19.57
C LEU A 323 3.41 7.02 19.45
N THR A 324 2.78 6.32 20.39
CA THR A 324 2.41 4.91 20.26
C THR A 324 0.92 4.75 20.51
N VAL A 325 0.24 3.95 19.69
CA VAL A 325 -1.17 3.63 19.87
C VAL A 325 -1.36 2.13 19.76
N VAL A 326 -2.05 1.54 20.73
CA VAL A 326 -2.41 0.12 20.78
C VAL A 326 -3.92 0.02 20.70
N GLY A 327 -4.43 -0.72 19.72
CA GLY A 327 -5.86 -0.92 19.54
C GLY A 327 -6.46 -1.89 20.58
N PRO A 328 -7.80 -2.03 20.61
CA PRO A 328 -8.51 -2.88 21.57
C PRO A 328 -8.05 -4.35 21.56
N GLY A 329 -7.71 -4.88 20.37
CA GLY A 329 -7.15 -6.23 20.21
C GLY A 329 -5.69 -6.40 20.69
N GLY A 330 -5.11 -5.40 21.35
CA GLY A 330 -3.73 -5.45 21.88
C GLY A 330 -2.63 -5.28 20.84
N SER A 331 -2.99 -5.14 19.56
CA SER A 331 -2.05 -4.88 18.48
C SER A 331 -1.72 -3.40 18.37
N GLN A 332 -0.43 -3.09 18.22
CA GLN A 332 0.00 -1.71 17.95
C GLN A 332 -0.54 -1.26 16.59
N ILE A 333 -1.16 -0.09 16.56
CA ILE A 333 -1.55 0.57 15.31
C ILE A 333 -0.27 0.98 14.59
N GLY A 334 0.01 0.29 13.49
CA GLY A 334 1.14 0.54 12.62
C GLY A 334 0.74 1.20 11.32
N ARG A 335 1.74 1.46 10.48
CA ARG A 335 1.55 1.75 9.05
C ARG A 335 2.18 0.62 8.26
N VAL A 336 1.68 0.36 7.05
CA VAL A 336 2.39 -0.49 6.08
C VAL A 336 3.82 0.04 5.95
N ARG A 337 4.84 -0.81 6.03
CA ARG A 337 6.27 -0.42 6.01
C ARG A 337 6.95 -0.90 4.72
N GLY A 338 8.09 -0.32 4.38
CA GLY A 338 9.01 -0.92 3.41
C GLY A 338 10.41 -0.95 4.01
N VAL A 339 11.30 -1.70 3.38
CA VAL A 339 12.60 -2.08 3.95
C VAL A 339 13.42 -0.85 4.33
N TYR A 340 13.38 0.19 3.51
CA TYR A 340 14.20 1.40 3.67
C TYR A 340 13.46 2.53 4.39
N THR A 341 12.39 2.26 5.15
CA THR A 341 11.65 3.35 5.83
C THR A 341 12.46 3.93 6.98
N ASP A 342 13.01 5.13 6.81
CA ASP A 342 13.63 5.89 7.90
C ASP A 342 12.57 6.49 8.83
N ARG A 343 12.45 5.91 10.03
CA ARG A 343 11.43 6.27 11.02
C ARG A 343 11.73 7.55 11.79
N SER A 344 12.96 8.07 11.67
CA SER A 344 13.37 9.32 12.33
C SER A 344 12.91 10.56 11.56
N ARG A 345 12.57 10.40 10.28
CA ARG A 345 12.16 11.49 9.40
C ARG A 345 10.64 11.63 9.29
N GLY A 346 10.21 12.83 8.91
CA GLY A 346 8.82 13.15 8.58
C GLY A 346 7.87 13.04 9.77
N GLU A 347 6.61 12.69 9.50
CA GLU A 347 5.56 12.58 10.51
C GLU A 347 5.45 11.15 11.06
N TYR A 348 6.47 10.31 10.87
CA TYR A 348 6.44 8.92 11.31
C TYR A 348 6.24 8.82 12.82
N GLY A 349 6.98 9.60 13.62
CA GLY A 349 6.84 9.59 15.08
C GLY A 349 5.43 9.95 15.57
N ARG A 350 4.67 10.72 14.79
CA ARG A 350 3.57 11.56 15.32
C ARG A 350 2.18 11.23 14.84
N VAL A 351 2.05 10.44 13.78
CA VAL A 351 0.74 10.07 13.22
C VAL A 351 0.52 8.57 13.31
N ARG A 352 -0.58 8.12 13.90
CA ARG A 352 -1.01 6.71 13.94
C ARG A 352 -2.39 6.62 13.33
N SER A 353 -2.61 5.65 12.46
CA SER A 353 -3.87 5.52 11.72
C SER A 353 -4.22 4.06 11.47
N GLN A 354 -5.50 3.71 11.58
CA GLN A 354 -6.01 2.37 11.32
C GLN A 354 -7.31 2.46 10.52
N HIS A 355 -7.42 1.63 9.49
CA HIS A 355 -8.70 1.32 8.84
C HIS A 355 -9.35 0.14 9.55
N GLY A 356 -10.69 0.12 9.60
CA GLY A 356 -11.46 -0.88 10.34
C GLY A 356 -11.41 -0.61 11.84
N ALA A 357 -11.66 0.65 12.25
CA ALA A 357 -11.76 1.02 13.66
C ALA A 357 -12.73 0.09 14.40
N GLU A 358 -12.21 -0.63 15.41
CA GLU A 358 -12.96 -1.52 16.27
C GLU A 358 -13.46 -0.76 17.52
N PRO A 359 -14.66 -1.07 18.04
CA PRO A 359 -15.05 -0.62 19.37
C PRO A 359 -14.10 -1.16 20.46
N GLY A 360 -13.93 -0.39 21.53
CA GLY A 360 -13.09 -0.72 22.68
C GLY A 360 -12.16 0.42 23.07
N THR A 361 -11.18 0.11 23.93
CA THR A 361 -10.21 1.09 24.43
C THR A 361 -8.91 1.01 23.65
N TYR A 362 -8.51 2.15 23.07
CA TYR A 362 -7.23 2.37 22.43
C TYR A 362 -6.32 3.05 23.45
N ARG A 363 -5.15 2.46 23.70
CA ARG A 363 -4.16 3.03 24.60
C ARG A 363 -3.16 3.85 23.81
N ILE A 364 -2.99 5.10 24.18
CA ILE A 364 -2.13 6.07 23.52
C ILE A 364 -1.04 6.50 24.49
N SER A 365 0.22 6.34 24.09
CA SER A 365 1.38 6.87 24.82
C SER A 365 2.06 7.96 23.99
N VAL A 366 2.29 9.11 24.61
CA VAL A 366 3.07 10.22 24.05
C VAL A 366 4.36 10.37 24.86
N PHE A 367 5.51 10.30 24.20
CA PHE A 367 6.83 10.38 24.83
C PHE A 367 7.54 11.66 24.41
N GLY A 368 8.05 12.44 25.37
CA GLY A 368 8.82 13.65 25.10
C GLY A 368 10.26 13.34 24.70
N THR A 369 10.70 13.77 23.51
CA THR A 369 12.10 13.68 23.07
C THR A 369 12.88 14.97 23.29
N ALA A 370 12.17 16.09 23.44
CA ALA A 370 12.67 17.35 23.98
C ALA A 370 11.55 18.02 24.80
N ASP A 371 11.90 19.02 25.61
CA ASP A 371 10.91 19.81 26.35
C ASP A 371 10.07 20.62 25.37
N THR A 372 8.75 20.36 25.34
CA THR A 372 7.87 20.91 24.30
C THR A 372 6.42 21.01 24.77
N GLU A 373 5.63 21.80 24.05
CA GLU A 373 4.17 21.74 24.10
C GLU A 373 3.68 20.91 22.91
N TYR A 374 2.69 20.05 23.11
CA TYR A 374 2.07 19.31 22.03
C TYR A 374 0.55 19.31 22.18
N GLU A 375 -0.14 19.26 21.04
CA GLU A 375 -1.55 18.93 20.95
C GLU A 375 -1.69 17.49 20.45
N LEU A 376 -2.42 16.67 21.20
CA LEU A 376 -2.85 15.33 20.82
C LEU A 376 -4.27 15.39 20.29
N THR A 377 -4.44 15.07 19.02
CA THR A 377 -5.75 14.98 18.37
C THR A 377 -6.07 13.52 18.07
N ALA A 378 -7.20 13.04 18.58
CA ALA A 378 -7.75 11.72 18.30
C ALA A 378 -9.07 11.87 17.55
N MET A 379 -9.14 11.21 16.40
CA MET A 379 -10.31 11.18 15.53
C MET A 379 -10.70 9.74 15.25
N VAL A 380 -11.97 9.44 15.46
CA VAL A 380 -12.61 8.17 15.07
C VAL A 380 -13.80 8.55 14.22
N THR A 381 -13.86 8.02 13.01
CA THR A 381 -14.89 8.38 12.04
C THR A 381 -15.29 7.19 11.21
N ASP A 382 -16.54 7.18 10.80
CA ASP A 382 -17.08 6.27 9.80
C ASP A 382 -17.73 7.09 8.67
N ALA A 383 -18.50 6.40 7.82
CA ALA A 383 -19.21 7.03 6.72
C ALA A 383 -20.30 8.02 7.19
N ASP A 384 -20.87 7.83 8.38
CA ASP A 384 -21.98 8.59 8.93
C ASP A 384 -21.51 9.83 9.71
N GLY A 385 -20.29 9.79 10.26
CA GLY A 385 -19.73 10.95 10.96
C GLY A 385 -18.49 10.64 11.79
N ALA A 386 -18.09 11.62 12.60
CA ALA A 386 -17.05 11.42 13.60
C ALA A 386 -17.71 10.92 14.90
N SER A 387 -17.33 9.71 15.32
CA SER A 387 -17.59 9.14 16.65
C SER A 387 -16.79 9.84 17.74
N VAL A 388 -15.56 10.26 17.40
CA VAL A 388 -14.67 11.03 18.27
C VAL A 388 -13.96 12.08 17.41
N ASP A 389 -13.95 13.32 17.89
CA ASP A 389 -13.10 14.40 17.41
C ASP A 389 -12.66 15.20 18.64
N ALA A 390 -11.51 14.83 19.21
CA ALA A 390 -11.04 15.37 20.47
C ALA A 390 -9.57 15.79 20.36
N ALA A 391 -9.27 16.98 20.89
CA ALA A 391 -7.92 17.51 21.00
C ALA A 391 -7.58 17.79 22.47
N ARG A 392 -6.31 17.59 22.84
CA ARG A 392 -5.77 17.98 24.14
C ARG A 392 -4.36 18.54 24.00
N THR A 393 -4.16 19.73 24.55
CA THR A 393 -2.86 20.38 24.63
C THR A 393 -2.25 20.17 26.00
N GLU A 394 -0.98 19.75 26.03
CA GLU A 394 -0.21 19.50 27.24
C GLU A 394 1.26 19.89 27.02
N THR A 395 2.00 20.12 28.11
CA THR A 395 3.46 20.27 28.09
C THR A 395 4.12 18.99 28.57
N ILE A 396 5.18 18.56 27.92
CA ILE A 396 5.92 17.33 28.25
C ILE A 396 7.41 17.63 28.30
N ARG A 397 8.09 17.06 29.31
CA ARG A 397 9.55 17.16 29.39
C ARG A 397 10.20 16.00 28.66
N THR A 398 11.47 16.20 28.35
CA THR A 398 12.33 15.17 27.80
C THR A 398 12.34 13.93 28.70
N GLY A 399 11.94 12.77 28.15
CA GLY A 399 11.90 11.51 28.87
C GLY A 399 10.59 11.22 29.62
N ASP A 400 9.68 12.18 29.74
CA ASP A 400 8.35 11.96 30.32
C ASP A 400 7.46 11.17 29.33
N GLU A 401 6.49 10.44 29.88
CA GLU A 401 5.44 9.72 29.14
C GLU A 401 4.06 10.19 29.62
N HIS A 402 3.18 10.56 28.69
CA HIS A 402 1.77 10.82 28.95
C HIS A 402 0.92 9.72 28.34
N GLU A 403 0.07 9.09 29.15
CA GLU A 403 -0.87 8.04 28.73
C GLU A 403 -2.29 8.58 28.56
N TYR A 404 -2.99 8.12 27.53
CA TYR A 404 -4.39 8.42 27.25
C TYR A 404 -5.16 7.17 26.85
N ASP A 405 -6.41 7.11 27.28
CA ASP A 405 -7.39 6.15 26.80
C ASP A 405 -8.34 6.86 25.82
N LEU A 406 -8.42 6.31 24.61
CA LEU A 406 -9.44 6.63 23.62
C LEU A 406 -10.46 5.48 23.63
N GLU A 407 -11.62 5.73 24.23
CA GLU A 407 -12.70 4.75 24.32
C GLU A 407 -13.70 4.94 23.19
N ILE A 408 -14.09 3.83 22.55
CA ILE A 408 -15.13 3.78 21.51
C ILE A 408 -16.15 2.73 21.94
N THR A 409 -17.40 3.12 22.12
CA THR A 409 -18.51 2.23 22.45
C THR A 409 -19.01 1.49 21.21
N GLN A 410 -19.77 0.42 21.41
CA GLN A 410 -20.44 -0.31 20.32
C GLN A 410 -21.44 0.57 19.55
N GLU A 411 -21.99 1.59 20.19
CA GLU A 411 -22.93 2.55 19.61
C GLU A 411 -22.22 3.70 18.86
N GLY A 412 -20.88 3.68 18.80
CA GLY A 412 -20.11 4.71 18.10
C GLY A 412 -19.92 6.01 18.88
N ALA A 413 -20.35 6.10 20.15
CA ALA A 413 -19.93 7.18 21.03
C ALA A 413 -18.51 6.93 21.54
N GLY A 414 -17.67 7.96 21.66
CA GLY A 414 -16.34 7.79 22.23
C GLY A 414 -15.81 9.01 22.98
N SER A 415 -14.70 8.82 23.69
CA SER A 415 -14.08 9.86 24.50
C SER A 415 -12.56 9.72 24.57
N LEU A 416 -11.85 10.84 24.74
CA LEU A 416 -10.40 10.89 24.96
C LEU A 416 -10.10 11.41 26.36
N ARG A 417 -9.50 10.55 27.18
CA ARG A 417 -9.17 10.85 28.58
C ARG A 417 -7.69 10.60 28.85
N ARG A 418 -7.05 11.55 29.53
CA ARG A 418 -5.70 11.35 30.08
C ARG A 418 -5.77 10.39 31.26
N VAL A 419 -4.94 9.36 31.23
CA VAL A 419 -4.76 8.46 32.36
C VAL A 419 -3.76 9.16 33.29
N ARG A 420 -4.23 9.58 34.47
CA ARG A 420 -3.30 10.05 35.50
C ARG A 420 -2.61 8.83 36.09
N THR A 421 -1.36 8.64 35.71
CA THR A 421 -0.47 7.74 36.42
C THR A 421 -0.04 8.47 37.69
N ASP A 422 -0.77 8.27 38.80
CA ASP A 422 -0.24 8.58 40.13
C ASP A 422 0.93 7.63 40.39
N ARG A 423 2.08 7.97 39.83
CA ARG A 423 3.31 7.20 39.95
C ARG A 423 4.48 8.15 40.10
N ASP A 424 4.66 8.62 41.33
CA ASP A 424 6.00 8.56 41.91
C ASP A 424 6.48 7.11 41.75
N LEU A 425 7.29 6.83 40.73
CA LEU A 425 7.99 5.55 40.63
C LEU A 425 9.27 5.65 41.45
N PRO A 426 9.39 4.95 42.59
CA PRO A 426 10.71 4.63 43.12
C PRO A 426 11.42 3.77 42.07
N ALA A 427 12.71 4.00 41.88
CA ALA A 427 13.55 3.12 41.08
C ALA A 427 13.46 1.67 41.62
N LEU A 428 12.63 0.84 40.99
CA LEU A 428 12.37 -0.53 41.44
C LEU A 428 13.28 -1.49 40.69
N VAL A 429 14.42 -1.78 41.33
CA VAL A 429 15.21 -3.00 41.14
C VAL A 429 14.38 -4.17 41.68
N GLY A 430 14.06 -5.15 40.83
CA GLY A 430 13.79 -6.53 41.26
C GLY A 430 12.33 -6.94 41.49
N THR A 431 12.01 -8.08 40.87
CA THR A 431 10.96 -9.07 41.23
C THR A 431 9.48 -8.73 41.05
N GLY A 432 8.95 -9.14 39.88
CA GLY A 432 7.86 -10.12 39.77
C GLY A 432 6.50 -9.82 40.40
N VAL A 433 5.63 -9.09 39.69
CA VAL A 433 4.16 -9.29 39.67
C VAL A 433 3.64 -8.92 38.28
N ALA A 434 2.87 -9.83 37.67
CA ALA A 434 2.25 -9.68 36.36
C ALA A 434 1.11 -8.64 36.40
N GLY A 435 1.15 -7.62 35.53
CA GLY A 435 0.00 -6.71 35.35
C GLY A 435 0.26 -5.35 34.72
N VAL A 436 1.49 -4.80 34.73
CA VAL A 436 1.71 -3.39 34.26
C VAL A 436 2.94 -3.22 33.35
N ALA A 437 3.23 -4.23 32.51
CA ALA A 437 4.46 -4.24 31.72
C ALA A 437 4.32 -3.78 30.24
N ALA A 438 3.25 -3.08 29.84
CA ALA A 438 3.13 -2.61 28.46
C ALA A 438 3.94 -1.32 28.18
N GLY A 439 3.85 -0.30 29.05
CA GLY A 439 4.52 1.00 28.85
C GLY A 439 6.05 0.96 28.97
N ALA A 440 6.58 0.30 30.01
CA ALA A 440 8.04 0.18 30.22
C ALA A 440 8.75 -0.70 29.17
N VAL A 441 8.03 -1.68 28.60
CA VAL A 441 8.51 -2.45 27.44
C VAL A 441 8.52 -1.56 26.19
N GLY A 442 7.57 -0.65 26.04
CA GLY A 442 7.55 0.41 25.02
C GLY A 442 8.83 1.26 25.04
N TYR A 443 9.19 1.88 26.17
CA TYR A 443 10.40 2.71 26.27
C TYR A 443 11.70 1.94 25.95
N ARG A 444 11.90 0.74 26.53
CA ARG A 444 13.11 -0.06 26.22
C ARG A 444 13.10 -0.58 24.78
N THR A 445 11.95 -0.87 24.20
CA THR A 445 11.85 -1.35 22.82
C THR A 445 12.03 -0.21 21.82
N VAL A 446 11.46 0.97 22.07
CA VAL A 446 11.65 2.19 21.26
C VAL A 446 13.09 2.70 21.37
N LYS A 447 13.67 2.73 22.58
CA LYS A 447 15.07 3.08 22.80
C LYS A 447 16.02 2.05 22.18
N ARG A 448 15.76 0.74 22.31
CA ARG A 448 16.55 -0.31 21.62
C ARG A 448 16.39 -0.29 20.11
N LEU A 449 15.20 0.04 19.59
CA LEU A 449 15.01 0.22 18.15
C LEU A 449 15.83 1.42 17.66
N ARG A 450 15.82 2.56 18.37
CA ARG A 450 16.68 3.71 18.06
C ARG A 450 18.18 3.44 18.20
N GLU A 451 18.60 2.67 19.21
CA GLU A 451 20.02 2.32 19.44
C GLU A 451 20.52 1.30 18.42
N ARG A 452 19.66 0.36 18.00
CA ARG A 452 19.97 -0.64 16.98
C ARG A 452 20.00 -0.02 15.58
N ASP A 453 19.08 0.88 15.27
CA ASP A 453 19.07 1.67 14.04
C ASP A 453 20.27 2.65 13.96
N ARG A 454 20.98 2.94 15.07
CA ARG A 454 22.23 3.73 15.14
C ARG A 454 23.53 2.91 15.17
N HIS A 455 23.44 1.59 15.30
CA HIS A 455 24.60 0.69 15.38
C HIS A 455 24.65 -0.34 14.26
N GLU A 456 23.58 -0.50 13.50
CA GLU A 456 23.56 -1.21 12.21
C GLU A 456 23.72 -0.25 11.00
N SER A 457 23.95 1.06 11.25
CA SER A 457 24.30 2.11 10.27
C SER A 457 25.81 2.24 10.05
#